data_AF-A0A9P7DTI0-F1
#
_entry.id   AF-A0A9P7DTI0-F1
#
_cell.length_a   1.000
_cell.length_b   1.000
_cell.length_c   1.000
_cell.angle_alpha   90.00
_cell.angle_beta   90.00
_cell.angle_gamma   90.00
#
_symmetry.space_group_name_H-M   'P 1'
#
loop_
_entity.id
_entity.type
_entity.pdbx_description
1 polymer ?
#
loop_
_entity_poly.entity_id
_entity_poly.type
_entity_poly.pdbx_seq_one_letter_code
_entity_poly.pdbx_strand_id
1 'polypeptide(L)'
;MNGSSTSPIEISLWRTWALTVTHEACEYTEQKFNAEKIGGDLVIPSPNLDTDLVMACDQLVDRLIKAYKNPIQMQIDIARYSKLISPMNTRNNEEKEEKLLERCPPGHEGTKLVDIPATILDVSGTIIAWYLPDTLTAATQREIWAATNLLTLSLEKSVKVDGNWRTNSEWFKHSSEDVGLTPGCMNLSLAWFQQGHKNLSDPEVSASLKGPFSEKILKAIARPAAITSAALRVMHPEQYWAGLRTFATLREKAESKELPQMSETLQYWASVFNSLSIISNRQTPNHRDHLSILECFDILTTMGNYSNAHIRLLDMGFMKWKGIGLRGHGI
;
A
#
# COMPACT_ATOMS: atom_id res chain seq x y z
N MET A 1 28.51 31.88 1.44
CA MET A 1 29.30 30.76 2.01
C MET A 1 28.42 30.12 3.07
N ASN A 2 27.85 28.92 2.97
CA ASN A 2 28.02 27.80 2.05
C ASN A 2 26.63 27.26 1.68
N GLY A 3 26.37 27.17 0.37
CA GLY A 3 25.23 26.41 -0.15
C GLY A 3 25.55 24.93 -0.03
N SER A 4 24.76 24.21 0.76
CA SER A 4 24.76 22.75 0.79
C SER A 4 24.14 22.25 -0.51
N SER A 5 24.98 21.93 -1.49
CA SER A 5 24.56 21.21 -2.69
C SER A 5 24.16 19.79 -2.29
N THR A 6 22.87 19.50 -2.29
CA THR A 6 22.38 18.13 -2.33
C THR A 6 22.85 17.52 -3.65
N SER A 7 23.91 16.72 -3.60
CA SER A 7 24.37 15.96 -4.76
C SER A 7 23.23 15.08 -5.27
N PRO A 8 22.94 15.05 -6.58
CA PRO A 8 22.02 14.07 -7.13
C PRO A 8 22.64 12.70 -6.89
N ILE A 9 21.93 11.81 -6.20
CA ILE A 9 22.29 10.40 -6.18
C ILE A 9 22.22 9.95 -7.63
N GLU A 10 23.38 9.59 -8.19
CA GLU A 10 23.52 9.23 -9.59
C GLU A 10 22.58 8.06 -9.92
N ILE A 11 21.61 8.31 -10.80
CA ILE A 11 20.59 7.36 -11.30
C ILE A 11 21.24 6.19 -12.09
N SER A 12 22.56 6.18 -12.26
CA SER A 12 23.34 5.17 -12.97
C SER A 12 23.35 3.78 -12.29
N LEU A 13 22.96 3.69 -11.01
CA LEU A 13 22.93 2.47 -10.21
C LEU A 13 21.68 1.58 -10.42
N TRP A 14 20.65 2.04 -11.13
CA TRP A 14 19.37 1.34 -11.26
C TRP A 14 19.30 0.47 -12.53
N ARG A 15 20.07 -0.62 -12.59
CA ARG A 15 19.92 -1.62 -13.67
C ARG A 15 19.03 -2.80 -13.25
N THR A 16 17.94 -2.53 -12.54
CA THR A 16 16.79 -3.44 -12.50
C THR A 16 15.64 -2.75 -13.22
N TRP A 17 15.14 -3.37 -14.29
CA TRP A 17 14.13 -2.77 -15.16
C TRP A 17 12.87 -2.36 -14.37
N ALA A 18 12.46 -3.17 -13.39
CA ALA A 18 11.24 -2.95 -12.61
C ALA A 18 11.24 -1.63 -11.81
N LEU A 19 12.25 -1.37 -10.97
CA LEU A 19 12.29 -0.13 -10.18
C LEU A 19 12.57 1.11 -11.03
N THR A 20 13.27 0.97 -12.15
CA THR A 20 13.56 2.08 -13.05
C THR A 20 12.27 2.60 -13.69
N VAL A 21 11.47 1.69 -14.27
CA VAL A 21 10.14 2.05 -14.81
C VAL A 21 9.23 2.60 -13.71
N THR A 22 9.26 2.00 -12.52
CA THR A 22 8.52 2.56 -11.36
C THR A 22 8.96 3.98 -11.05
N HIS A 23 10.26 4.26 -11.03
CA HIS A 23 10.76 5.60 -10.74
C HIS A 23 10.30 6.62 -11.77
N GLU A 24 10.41 6.31 -13.06
CA GLU A 24 9.93 7.18 -14.13
C GLU A 24 8.41 7.44 -14.06
N ALA A 25 7.61 6.42 -13.69
CA ALA A 25 6.18 6.58 -13.46
C ALA A 25 5.89 7.48 -12.24
N CYS A 26 6.69 7.37 -11.18
CA CYS A 26 6.60 8.21 -9.99
C CYS A 26 6.95 9.67 -10.31
N GLU A 27 8.01 9.91 -11.08
CA GLU A 27 8.40 11.25 -11.53
C GLU A 27 7.33 11.89 -12.42
N TYR A 28 6.82 11.14 -13.40
CA TYR A 28 5.73 11.60 -14.26
C TYR A 28 4.49 12.00 -13.44
N THR A 29 4.08 11.14 -12.50
CA THR A 29 2.91 11.39 -11.63
C THR A 29 3.12 12.63 -10.75
N GLU A 30 4.29 12.80 -10.14
CA GLU A 30 4.62 13.96 -9.31
C GLU A 30 4.65 15.26 -10.11
N GLN A 31 5.34 15.25 -11.26
CA GLN A 31 5.43 16.42 -12.14
C GLN A 31 4.04 16.84 -12.62
N LYS A 32 3.23 15.88 -13.07
CA LYS A 32 1.88 16.14 -13.56
C LYS A 32 0.96 16.64 -12.44
N PHE A 33 1.00 16.04 -11.25
CA PHE A 33 0.27 16.54 -10.09
C PHE A 33 0.64 17.98 -9.76
N ASN A 34 1.94 18.30 -9.72
CA ASN A 34 2.40 19.66 -9.43
C ASN A 34 1.97 20.66 -10.51
N ALA A 35 2.04 20.29 -11.79
CA ALA A 35 1.57 21.12 -12.90
C ALA A 35 0.06 21.37 -12.79
N GLU A 36 -0.77 20.34 -12.65
CA GLU A 36 -2.23 20.50 -12.55
C GLU A 36 -2.68 21.26 -11.30
N LYS A 37 -1.94 21.15 -10.19
CA LYS A 37 -2.22 21.88 -8.95
C LYS A 37 -2.15 23.39 -9.16
N ILE A 38 -1.23 23.89 -9.98
CA ILE A 38 -0.98 25.32 -10.19
C ILE A 38 -1.42 25.83 -11.57
N GLY A 39 -1.98 24.96 -12.42
CA GLY A 39 -2.32 25.30 -13.81
C GLY A 39 -1.10 25.48 -14.71
N GLY A 40 -0.04 24.71 -14.47
CA GLY A 40 1.20 24.72 -15.22
C GLY A 40 1.14 23.99 -16.56
N ASP A 41 2.29 23.88 -17.21
CA ASP A 41 2.43 23.33 -18.55
C ASP A 41 2.14 21.82 -18.64
N LEU A 42 1.93 21.35 -19.87
CA LEU A 42 1.78 19.94 -20.19
C LEU A 42 3.05 19.16 -19.81
N VAL A 43 2.87 18.10 -19.01
CA VAL A 43 3.94 17.14 -18.68
C VAL A 43 3.92 15.98 -19.67
N ILE A 44 5.06 15.70 -20.29
CA ILE A 44 5.22 14.63 -21.28
C ILE A 44 5.75 13.37 -20.57
N PRO A 45 5.10 12.21 -20.71
CA PRO A 45 5.59 10.97 -20.10
C PRO A 45 6.89 10.50 -20.75
N SER A 46 7.72 9.78 -19.98
CA SER A 46 8.90 9.11 -20.51
C SER A 46 8.53 8.10 -21.59
N PRO A 47 9.32 7.96 -22.67
CA PRO A 47 9.06 6.98 -23.73
C PRO A 47 9.19 5.52 -23.26
N ASN A 48 9.76 5.26 -22.08
CA ASN A 48 9.84 3.90 -21.52
C ASN A 48 8.54 3.47 -20.81
N LEU A 49 7.62 4.40 -20.55
CA LEU A 49 6.34 4.08 -19.92
C LEU A 49 5.37 3.58 -20.99
N ASP A 50 4.83 2.38 -20.77
CA ASP A 50 3.77 1.86 -21.62
C ASP A 50 2.47 2.69 -21.47
N THR A 51 1.62 2.65 -22.50
CA THR A 51 0.38 3.44 -22.55
C THR A 51 -0.56 3.14 -21.38
N ASP A 52 -0.69 1.89 -20.94
CA ASP A 52 -1.58 1.52 -19.84
C ASP A 52 -1.08 2.08 -18.50
N LEU A 53 0.24 2.10 -18.29
CA LEU A 53 0.86 2.71 -17.11
C LEU A 53 0.70 4.23 -17.13
N VAL A 54 0.90 4.90 -18.27
CA VAL A 54 0.65 6.36 -18.39
C VAL A 54 -0.82 6.69 -18.09
N MET A 55 -1.77 5.93 -18.66
CA MET A 55 -3.19 6.11 -18.37
C MET A 55 -3.53 5.91 -16.89
N ALA A 56 -2.89 4.94 -16.23
CA ALA A 56 -3.07 4.72 -14.81
C ALA A 56 -2.49 5.85 -13.95
N CYS A 57 -1.32 6.38 -14.32
CA CYS A 57 -0.74 7.57 -13.68
C CYS A 57 -1.65 8.79 -13.85
N ASP A 58 -2.21 9.01 -15.04
CA ASP A 58 -3.15 10.11 -15.30
C ASP A 58 -4.43 10.00 -14.46
N GLN A 59 -5.02 8.80 -14.39
CA GLN A 59 -6.18 8.54 -13.55
C GLN A 59 -5.84 8.75 -12.06
N LEU A 60 -4.66 8.33 -11.61
CA LEU A 60 -4.18 8.55 -10.26
C LEU A 60 -4.03 10.06 -9.96
N VAL A 61 -3.44 10.85 -10.86
CA VAL A 61 -3.28 12.31 -10.69
C VAL A 61 -4.64 12.98 -10.56
N ASP A 62 -5.62 12.64 -11.40
CA ASP A 62 -6.98 13.17 -11.28
C ASP A 62 -7.58 12.92 -9.88
N ARG A 63 -7.41 11.71 -9.34
CA ARG A 63 -7.90 11.37 -7.99
C ARG A 63 -7.13 12.08 -6.90
N LEU A 64 -5.81 12.20 -7.01
CA LEU A 64 -4.96 12.93 -6.07
C LEU A 64 -5.34 14.41 -6.02
N ILE A 65 -5.54 15.07 -7.17
CA ILE A 65 -5.93 16.49 -7.24
C ILE A 65 -7.31 16.69 -6.60
N LYS A 66 -8.29 15.82 -6.89
CA LYS A 66 -9.62 15.87 -6.29
C LYS A 66 -9.56 15.70 -4.77
N ALA A 67 -8.77 14.75 -4.28
CA ALA A 67 -8.59 14.53 -2.85
C ALA A 67 -7.91 15.71 -2.17
N TYR A 68 -6.83 16.23 -2.76
CA TYR A 68 -6.09 17.38 -2.25
C TYR A 68 -6.96 18.64 -2.13
N LYS A 69 -7.89 18.85 -3.07
CA LYS A 69 -8.85 19.97 -3.06
C LYS A 69 -10.04 19.75 -2.13
N ASN A 70 -10.16 18.58 -1.49
CA ASN A 70 -11.27 18.23 -0.61
C ASN A 70 -10.79 17.77 0.77
N PRO A 71 -10.21 18.68 1.58
CA PRO A 71 -9.74 18.35 2.91
C PRO A 71 -10.88 18.13 3.92
N ILE A 72 -10.76 17.08 4.73
CA ILE A 72 -11.64 16.77 5.85
C ILE A 72 -10.85 16.96 7.15
N GLN A 73 -11.16 18.04 7.87
CA GLN A 73 -10.53 18.37 9.15
C GLN A 73 -11.14 17.55 10.30
N MET A 74 -10.29 16.83 11.03
CA MET A 74 -10.64 16.10 12.26
C MET A 74 -10.15 16.87 13.51
N GLN A 75 -10.67 16.51 14.69
CA GLN A 75 -10.18 17.08 15.98
C GLN A 75 -9.20 16.15 16.70
N ILE A 76 -8.99 14.94 16.18
CA ILE A 76 -8.00 14.03 16.75
C ILE A 76 -6.60 14.64 16.61
N ASP A 77 -5.83 14.61 17.68
CA ASP A 77 -4.40 14.88 17.69
C ASP A 77 -3.66 13.55 17.58
N ILE A 78 -3.16 13.23 16.38
CA ILE A 78 -2.57 11.91 16.12
C ILE A 78 -1.23 11.75 16.85
N ALA A 79 -0.48 12.84 17.04
CA ALA A 79 0.78 12.83 17.76
C ALA A 79 0.57 12.56 19.25
N ARG A 80 -0.46 13.15 19.85
CA ARG A 80 -0.89 12.82 21.22
C ARG A 80 -1.42 11.40 21.29
N TYR A 81 -2.30 11.01 20.37
CA TYR A 81 -2.90 9.68 20.33
C TYR A 81 -1.83 8.57 20.29
N SER A 82 -0.82 8.71 19.43
CA SER A 82 0.29 7.76 19.31
C SER A 82 1.11 7.61 20.60
N LYS A 83 1.27 8.69 21.38
CA LYS A 83 2.01 8.65 22.66
C LYS A 83 1.24 7.93 23.77
N LEU A 84 -0.09 7.85 23.65
CA LEU A 84 -0.96 7.22 24.65
C LEU A 84 -1.17 5.73 24.41
N ILE A 85 -0.89 5.25 23.19
CA ILE A 85 -0.95 3.84 22.84
C ILE A 85 0.30 3.13 23.37
N SER A 86 0.12 2.02 24.09
CA SER A 86 1.25 1.18 24.47
C SER A 86 1.76 0.36 23.26
N PRO A 87 3.06 0.05 23.17
CA PRO A 87 3.68 -0.65 22.02
C PRO A 87 3.11 -2.02 21.64
N MET A 88 2.20 -2.60 22.44
CA MET A 88 1.55 -3.89 22.16
C MET A 88 0.04 -3.86 22.38
N ASN A 89 -0.59 -2.67 22.31
CA ASN A 89 -2.04 -2.60 22.44
C ASN A 89 -2.72 -3.11 21.15
N THR A 90 -3.13 -4.38 21.17
CA THR A 90 -3.88 -5.04 20.08
C THR A 90 -5.33 -4.59 19.95
N ARG A 91 -5.77 -3.60 20.76
CA ARG A 91 -7.16 -3.10 20.82
C ARG A 91 -8.17 -4.08 21.41
N ASN A 92 -7.71 -5.08 22.17
CA ASN A 92 -8.58 -6.11 22.76
C ASN A 92 -9.13 -5.74 24.15
N ASN A 93 -8.88 -4.52 24.66
CA ASN A 93 -9.31 -4.08 25.98
C ASN A 93 -10.15 -2.81 25.86
N GLU A 94 -11.46 -2.96 25.99
CA GLU A 94 -12.45 -1.89 25.80
C GLU A 94 -12.25 -0.73 26.76
N GLU A 95 -11.97 -0.98 28.05
CA GLU A 95 -11.75 0.05 29.06
C GLU A 95 -10.54 0.95 28.71
N LYS A 96 -9.47 0.35 28.15
CA LYS A 96 -8.31 1.12 27.69
C LYS A 96 -8.62 1.98 26.46
N GLU A 97 -9.45 1.48 25.56
CA GLU A 97 -9.86 2.22 24.36
C GLU A 97 -10.82 3.36 24.72
N GLU A 98 -11.73 3.16 25.67
CA GLU A 98 -12.62 4.20 26.19
C GLU A 98 -11.81 5.34 26.84
N LYS A 99 -10.88 5.01 27.75
CA LYS A 99 -9.95 5.98 28.35
C LYS A 99 -9.07 6.69 27.32
N LEU A 100 -8.77 6.05 26.20
CA LEU A 100 -8.00 6.67 25.11
C LEU A 100 -8.87 7.70 24.37
N LEU A 101 -10.12 7.36 24.06
CA LEU A 101 -11.09 8.25 23.40
C LEU A 101 -11.47 9.45 24.27
N GLU A 102 -11.56 9.29 25.60
CA GLU A 102 -11.75 10.42 26.52
C GLU A 102 -10.61 11.45 26.41
N ARG A 103 -9.38 10.97 26.22
CA ARG A 103 -8.18 11.82 26.17
C ARG A 103 -7.88 12.35 24.77
N CYS A 104 -8.34 11.65 23.75
CA CYS A 104 -8.16 11.94 22.33
C CYS A 104 -9.49 11.72 21.60
N PRO A 105 -10.49 12.61 21.80
CA PRO A 105 -11.79 12.45 21.18
C PRO A 105 -11.66 12.52 19.63
N PRO A 106 -12.45 11.71 18.89
CA PRO A 106 -12.38 11.62 17.43
C PRO A 106 -12.79 12.93 16.73
N GLY A 107 -13.48 13.84 17.45
CA GLY A 107 -13.77 15.18 16.96
C GLY A 107 -15.01 15.34 16.09
N HIS A 108 -15.79 14.28 15.92
CA HIS A 108 -17.08 14.32 15.27
C HIS A 108 -18.06 13.42 16.02
N GLU A 109 -19.33 13.81 16.04
CA GLU A 109 -20.40 12.96 16.51
C GLU A 109 -20.88 12.04 15.39
N GLY A 110 -20.96 10.74 15.69
CA GLY A 110 -21.48 9.74 14.77
C GLY A 110 -20.46 9.24 13.75
N THR A 111 -20.96 8.85 12.59
CA THR A 111 -20.18 8.14 11.57
C THR A 111 -20.14 8.98 10.31
N LYS A 112 -19.02 9.67 10.06
CA LYS A 112 -18.82 10.38 8.79
C LYS A 112 -18.45 9.37 7.72
N LEU A 113 -19.29 9.25 6.69
CA LEU A 113 -19.03 8.48 5.49
C LEU A 113 -18.17 9.31 4.54
N VAL A 114 -17.00 8.80 4.15
CA VAL A 114 -16.18 9.35 3.06
C VAL A 114 -16.35 8.47 1.82
N ASP A 115 -16.95 9.01 0.77
CA ASP A 115 -17.25 8.31 -0.49
C ASP A 115 -16.75 9.04 -1.76
N ILE A 116 -16.27 10.27 -1.62
CA ILE A 116 -15.58 11.06 -2.65
C ILE A 116 -14.09 11.22 -2.30
N PRO A 117 -13.18 11.41 -3.29
CA PRO A 117 -11.76 11.62 -3.01
C PRO A 117 -11.54 12.72 -1.97
N ALA A 118 -10.72 12.45 -0.96
CA ALA A 118 -10.47 13.38 0.14
C ALA A 118 -9.12 13.14 0.83
N THR A 119 -8.51 14.20 1.34
CA THR A 119 -7.47 14.11 2.38
C THR A 119 -8.10 14.24 3.75
N ILE A 120 -7.69 13.43 4.71
CA ILE A 120 -8.12 13.53 6.12
C ILE A 120 -6.98 14.14 6.91
N LEU A 121 -7.28 15.22 7.64
CA LEU A 121 -6.31 15.99 8.40
C LEU A 121 -6.58 15.82 9.89
N ASP A 122 -5.52 15.70 10.68
CA ASP A 122 -5.57 15.80 12.14
C ASP A 122 -5.75 17.26 12.58
N VAL A 123 -5.94 17.50 13.88
CA VAL A 123 -6.16 18.84 14.45
C VAL A 123 -5.05 19.86 14.15
N SER A 124 -3.82 19.39 13.86
CA SER A 124 -2.68 20.24 13.50
C SER A 124 -2.65 20.63 12.02
N GLY A 125 -3.52 20.03 11.20
CA GLY A 125 -3.51 20.16 9.74
C GLY A 125 -2.58 19.15 9.06
N THR A 126 -2.06 18.16 9.78
CA THR A 126 -1.25 17.09 9.20
C THR A 126 -2.17 16.11 8.48
N ILE A 127 -1.86 15.76 7.23
CA ILE A 127 -2.61 14.74 6.50
C ILE A 127 -2.28 13.37 7.12
N ILE A 128 -3.31 12.67 7.61
CA ILE A 128 -3.18 11.36 8.27
C ILE A 128 -3.77 10.22 7.43
N ALA A 129 -4.55 10.54 6.39
CA ALA A 129 -5.00 9.57 5.41
C ALA A 129 -5.39 10.23 4.09
N TRP A 130 -5.25 9.47 3.01
CA TRP A 130 -5.78 9.79 1.69
C TRP A 130 -6.83 8.75 1.32
N TYR A 131 -8.00 9.21 0.89
CA TYR A 131 -9.02 8.36 0.31
C TYR A 131 -9.12 8.64 -1.19
N LEU A 132 -8.78 7.65 -2.01
CA LEU A 132 -8.61 7.75 -3.45
C LEU A 132 -9.46 6.70 -4.19
N PRO A 133 -10.79 6.88 -4.26
CA PRO A 133 -11.67 5.95 -4.95
C PRO A 133 -11.42 5.94 -6.46
N ASP A 134 -11.68 4.80 -7.09
CA ASP A 134 -11.62 4.63 -8.54
C ASP A 134 -10.27 5.11 -9.13
N THR A 135 -9.17 4.75 -8.46
CA THR A 135 -7.80 5.08 -8.87
C THR A 135 -7.23 4.05 -9.85
N LEU A 136 -7.58 2.78 -9.68
CA LEU A 136 -7.14 1.72 -10.60
C LEU A 136 -7.98 1.70 -11.87
N THR A 137 -7.31 1.74 -13.02
CA THR A 137 -7.96 1.55 -14.32
C THR A 137 -8.58 0.15 -14.42
N ALA A 138 -9.55 -0.02 -15.31
CA ALA A 138 -10.12 -1.34 -15.58
C ALA A 138 -9.07 -2.34 -16.08
N ALA A 139 -8.07 -1.87 -16.84
CA ALA A 139 -6.95 -2.70 -17.31
C ALA A 139 -6.12 -3.22 -16.12
N THR A 140 -5.67 -2.32 -15.23
CA THR A 140 -4.91 -2.70 -14.04
C THR A 140 -5.70 -3.64 -13.12
N GLN A 141 -7.00 -3.41 -12.93
CA GLN A 141 -7.83 -4.32 -12.14
C GLN A 141 -7.91 -5.72 -12.74
N ARG A 142 -8.00 -5.86 -14.07
CA ARG A 142 -7.95 -7.16 -14.75
C ARG A 142 -6.61 -7.86 -14.58
N GLU A 143 -5.51 -7.12 -14.60
CA GLU A 143 -4.17 -7.67 -14.40
C GLU A 143 -3.97 -8.18 -12.98
N ILE A 144 -4.37 -7.41 -11.97
CA ILE A 144 -4.31 -7.87 -10.57
C ILE A 144 -5.20 -9.11 -10.43
N TRP A 145 -6.41 -9.08 -11.00
CA TRP A 145 -7.32 -10.23 -11.00
C TRP A 145 -6.64 -11.46 -11.63
N ALA A 146 -6.05 -11.34 -12.81
CA ALA A 146 -5.36 -12.44 -13.46
C ALA A 146 -4.16 -12.95 -12.65
N ALA A 147 -3.43 -12.06 -11.98
CA ALA A 147 -2.32 -12.41 -11.10
C ALA A 147 -2.78 -13.24 -9.88
N THR A 148 -4.00 -13.05 -9.39
CA THR A 148 -4.52 -13.85 -8.27
C THR A 148 -4.69 -15.33 -8.60
N ASN A 149 -4.92 -15.69 -9.88
CA ASN A 149 -4.99 -17.10 -10.31
C ASN A 149 -3.67 -17.85 -10.07
N LEU A 150 -2.55 -17.12 -10.11
CA LEU A 150 -1.24 -17.68 -9.80
C LEU A 150 -1.14 -18.06 -8.30
N LEU A 151 -1.95 -17.43 -7.44
CA LEU A 151 -1.87 -17.53 -5.99
C LEU A 151 -2.85 -18.51 -5.37
N THR A 152 -3.79 -19.08 -6.14
CA THR A 152 -4.88 -19.94 -5.67
C THR A 152 -4.44 -20.97 -4.64
N LEU A 153 -3.47 -21.83 -4.98
CA LEU A 153 -3.00 -22.89 -4.08
C LEU A 153 -2.42 -22.37 -2.77
N SER A 154 -1.73 -21.22 -2.83
CA SER A 154 -1.10 -20.64 -1.65
C SER A 154 -2.11 -19.89 -0.77
N LEU A 155 -3.12 -19.27 -1.38
CA LEU A 155 -4.24 -18.65 -0.67
C LEU A 155 -5.07 -19.72 0.05
N GLU A 156 -5.42 -20.82 -0.61
CA GLU A 156 -6.13 -21.95 0.01
C GLU A 156 -5.38 -22.49 1.23
N LYS A 157 -4.08 -22.77 1.08
CA LYS A 157 -3.24 -23.31 2.16
C LYS A 157 -3.07 -22.35 3.34
N SER A 158 -3.30 -21.06 3.13
CA SER A 158 -3.17 -20.05 4.19
C SER A 158 -4.31 -20.12 5.21
N VAL A 159 -5.48 -20.64 4.81
CA VAL A 159 -6.67 -20.72 5.66
C VAL A 159 -6.58 -21.97 6.54
N LYS A 160 -6.81 -21.81 7.84
CA LYS A 160 -6.65 -22.87 8.85
C LYS A 160 -7.80 -22.87 9.83
N VAL A 161 -8.28 -24.05 10.23
CA VAL A 161 -9.36 -24.21 11.23
C VAL A 161 -8.96 -23.55 12.56
N ASP A 162 -7.78 -23.88 13.07
CA ASP A 162 -7.23 -23.30 14.31
C ASP A 162 -6.15 -22.26 14.02
N GLY A 163 -6.40 -21.39 13.04
CA GLY A 163 -5.50 -20.31 12.68
C GLY A 163 -5.42 -19.20 13.74
N ASN A 164 -4.42 -18.33 13.63
CA ASN A 164 -4.46 -17.05 14.36
C ASN A 164 -5.46 -16.09 13.69
N TRP A 165 -5.63 -14.88 14.24
CA TRP A 165 -6.56 -13.89 13.71
C TRP A 165 -6.39 -13.54 12.22
N ARG A 166 -5.21 -13.81 11.62
CA ARG A 166 -4.96 -13.60 10.19
C ARG A 166 -5.37 -14.78 9.31
N THR A 167 -5.30 -16.01 9.84
CA THR A 167 -5.42 -17.26 9.06
C THR A 167 -6.60 -18.14 9.49
N ASN A 168 -7.29 -17.81 10.59
CA ASN A 168 -8.43 -18.59 11.06
C ASN A 168 -9.56 -18.56 10.02
N SER A 169 -10.07 -19.74 9.68
CA SER A 169 -11.12 -19.94 8.69
C SER A 169 -12.40 -19.17 8.99
N GLU A 170 -12.71 -18.89 10.26
CA GLU A 170 -13.90 -18.12 10.68
C GLU A 170 -13.96 -16.72 10.06
N TRP A 171 -12.81 -16.15 9.70
CA TRP A 171 -12.71 -14.81 9.12
C TRP A 171 -12.87 -14.79 7.61
N PHE A 172 -12.95 -15.94 6.95
CA PHE A 172 -13.02 -16.03 5.49
C PHE A 172 -14.42 -16.40 5.02
N LYS A 173 -14.82 -15.87 3.86
CA LYS A 173 -16.06 -16.32 3.21
C LYS A 173 -15.91 -17.77 2.77
N HIS A 174 -16.87 -18.62 3.17
CA HIS A 174 -16.89 -20.04 2.86
C HIS A 174 -17.70 -20.42 1.60
N SER A 175 -18.56 -19.54 1.08
CA SER A 175 -19.37 -19.86 -0.09
C SER A 175 -18.53 -19.77 -1.38
N SER A 176 -18.42 -20.89 -2.09
CA SER A 176 -17.80 -20.97 -3.42
C SER A 176 -18.67 -20.34 -4.52
N GLU A 177 -19.96 -20.11 -4.25
CA GLU A 177 -20.94 -19.71 -5.27
C GLU A 177 -20.93 -18.21 -5.61
N ASP A 178 -20.23 -17.37 -4.84
CA ASP A 178 -20.39 -15.90 -4.95
C ASP A 178 -19.07 -15.11 -4.95
N VAL A 179 -17.93 -15.80 -5.04
CA VAL A 179 -16.64 -15.14 -4.84
C VAL A 179 -15.67 -15.60 -5.91
N GLY A 180 -15.56 -14.82 -6.99
CA GLY A 180 -14.70 -15.12 -8.13
C GLY A 180 -13.19 -15.23 -7.82
N LEU A 181 -12.78 -15.15 -6.56
CA LEU A 181 -11.40 -15.26 -6.08
C LEU A 181 -11.29 -16.23 -4.90
N THR A 182 -10.20 -17.00 -4.86
CA THR A 182 -9.86 -17.90 -3.76
C THR A 182 -9.67 -17.14 -2.44
N PRO A 183 -10.40 -17.49 -1.35
CA PRO A 183 -10.15 -16.92 -0.02
C PRO A 183 -8.77 -17.29 0.51
N GLY A 184 -8.12 -16.35 1.19
CA GLY A 184 -6.82 -16.60 1.79
C GLY A 184 -6.02 -15.32 2.02
N CYS A 185 -4.83 -15.48 2.59
CA CYS A 185 -3.88 -14.39 2.77
C CYS A 185 -2.45 -14.83 2.47
N MET A 186 -1.64 -13.90 1.99
CA MET A 186 -0.23 -14.13 1.71
C MET A 186 0.55 -12.85 1.94
N ASN A 187 1.75 -12.99 2.49
CA ASN A 187 2.71 -11.90 2.54
C ASN A 187 3.88 -12.21 1.59
N LEU A 188 4.19 -11.25 0.74
CA LEU A 188 5.37 -11.23 -0.11
C LEU A 188 6.29 -10.16 0.44
N SER A 189 7.54 -10.49 0.73
CA SER A 189 8.52 -9.49 1.16
C SER A 189 9.93 -9.81 0.67
N LEU A 190 10.61 -8.75 0.25
CA LEU A 190 12.02 -8.75 -0.12
C LEU A 190 12.96 -8.90 1.07
N ALA A 191 12.60 -8.28 2.18
CA ALA A 191 13.48 -8.09 3.33
C ALA A 191 12.62 -8.17 4.60
N TRP A 192 12.33 -9.41 4.99
CA TRP A 192 11.52 -9.76 6.15
C TRP A 192 12.41 -10.03 7.35
N PHE A 193 12.18 -9.30 8.44
CA PHE A 193 12.73 -9.68 9.74
C PHE A 193 11.87 -10.81 10.32
N GLN A 194 12.49 -11.93 10.70
CA GLN A 194 11.76 -13.07 11.24
C GLN A 194 11.09 -12.67 12.57
N GLN A 195 9.76 -12.52 12.55
CA GLN A 195 8.97 -12.19 13.74
C GLN A 195 9.17 -13.26 14.83
N GLY A 196 9.38 -12.82 16.07
CA GLY A 196 9.52 -13.70 17.24
C GLY A 196 10.96 -14.11 17.59
N HIS A 197 11.96 -13.72 16.80
CA HIS A 197 13.37 -13.95 17.14
C HIS A 197 13.94 -12.75 17.88
N LYS A 198 14.51 -12.99 19.08
CA LYS A 198 15.10 -11.94 19.95
C LYS A 198 16.39 -11.31 19.39
N ASN A 199 16.98 -11.94 18.38
CA ASN A 199 18.16 -11.43 17.70
C ASN A 199 17.71 -10.91 16.34
N LEU A 200 18.04 -9.64 16.03
CA LEU A 200 17.91 -9.08 14.69
C LEU A 200 18.82 -9.88 13.75
N SER A 201 18.31 -10.97 13.17
CA SER A 201 18.94 -11.61 12.03
C SER A 201 18.93 -10.65 10.84
N ASP A 202 19.81 -10.90 9.88
CA ASP A 202 19.70 -10.22 8.59
C ASP A 202 18.30 -10.45 8.00
N PRO A 203 17.67 -9.43 7.41
CA PRO A 203 16.39 -9.61 6.75
C PRO A 203 16.54 -10.56 5.56
N GLU A 204 15.56 -11.43 5.37
CA GLU A 204 15.55 -12.43 4.30
C GLU A 204 14.35 -12.24 3.37
N VAL A 205 14.47 -12.76 2.15
CA VAL A 205 13.32 -12.90 1.26
C VAL A 205 12.30 -13.85 1.90
N SER A 206 11.05 -13.41 1.94
CA SER A 206 9.93 -14.19 2.50
C SER A 206 9.82 -15.57 1.84
N ALA A 207 9.39 -16.58 2.61
CA ALA A 207 9.23 -17.94 2.09
C ALA A 207 8.30 -18.02 0.87
N SER A 208 7.29 -17.15 0.79
CA SER A 208 6.34 -17.05 -0.32
C SER A 208 6.99 -16.65 -1.66
N LEU A 209 8.20 -16.08 -1.63
CA LEU A 209 8.97 -15.68 -2.81
C LEU A 209 10.16 -16.62 -3.09
N LYS A 210 10.26 -17.74 -2.39
CA LYS A 210 11.30 -18.75 -2.67
C LYS A 210 10.83 -19.66 -3.80
N GLY A 211 11.60 -19.74 -4.88
CA GLY A 211 11.39 -20.65 -6.01
C GLY A 211 10.86 -19.99 -7.29
N PRO A 212 10.70 -20.76 -8.39
CA PRO A 212 10.48 -20.25 -9.75
C PRO A 212 9.14 -19.53 -9.97
N PHE A 213 8.24 -19.60 -8.98
CA PHE A 213 6.97 -18.90 -8.99
C PHE A 213 7.14 -17.38 -8.75
N SER A 214 8.19 -16.98 -8.03
CA SER A 214 8.42 -15.59 -7.59
C SER A 214 8.50 -14.61 -8.75
N GLU A 215 9.29 -14.92 -9.79
CA GLU A 215 9.43 -14.07 -10.97
C GLU A 215 8.06 -13.81 -11.63
N LYS A 216 7.26 -14.87 -11.83
CA LYS A 216 5.97 -14.77 -12.52
C LYS A 216 5.01 -13.85 -11.76
N ILE A 217 4.90 -14.04 -10.45
CA ILE A 217 4.00 -13.19 -9.65
C ILE A 217 4.53 -11.75 -9.60
N LEU A 218 5.83 -11.54 -9.38
CA LEU A 218 6.42 -10.21 -9.28
C LEU A 218 6.25 -9.40 -10.57
N LYS A 219 6.44 -10.04 -11.73
CA LYS A 219 6.13 -9.43 -13.03
C LYS A 219 4.64 -9.11 -13.18
N ALA A 220 3.75 -10.02 -12.77
CA ALA A 220 2.31 -9.82 -12.87
C ALA A 220 1.78 -8.67 -11.98
N ILE A 221 2.44 -8.39 -10.86
CA ILE A 221 2.08 -7.28 -9.96
C ILE A 221 2.93 -6.02 -10.15
N ALA A 222 3.78 -5.97 -11.18
CA ALA A 222 4.74 -4.87 -11.34
C ALA A 222 4.04 -3.51 -11.56
N ARG A 223 3.04 -3.46 -12.45
CA ARG A 223 2.26 -2.25 -12.72
C ARG A 223 1.49 -1.73 -11.50
N PRO A 224 0.68 -2.53 -10.78
CA PRO A 224 0.00 -2.06 -9.58
C PRO A 224 1.00 -1.62 -8.48
N ALA A 225 2.15 -2.28 -8.36
CA ALA A 225 3.24 -1.84 -7.47
C ALA A 225 3.86 -0.49 -7.86
N ALA A 226 4.00 -0.22 -9.16
CA ALA A 226 4.46 1.07 -9.66
C ALA A 226 3.45 2.18 -9.37
N ILE A 227 2.16 1.92 -9.56
CA ILE A 227 1.07 2.88 -9.29
C ILE A 227 0.99 3.23 -7.81
N THR A 228 1.10 2.26 -6.90
CA THR A 228 1.11 2.54 -5.45
C THR A 228 2.35 3.33 -5.04
N SER A 229 3.50 3.03 -5.64
CA SER A 229 4.73 3.82 -5.43
C SER A 229 4.60 5.26 -5.93
N ALA A 230 3.95 5.45 -7.08
CA ALA A 230 3.67 6.78 -7.64
C ALA A 230 2.70 7.58 -6.77
N ALA A 231 1.70 6.93 -6.18
CA ALA A 231 0.83 7.56 -5.19
C ALA A 231 1.65 8.00 -3.98
N LEU A 232 2.50 7.12 -3.42
CA LEU A 232 3.36 7.47 -2.28
C LEU A 232 4.28 8.64 -2.60
N ARG A 233 4.82 8.70 -3.83
CA ARG A 233 5.69 9.80 -4.26
C ARG A 233 5.03 11.16 -4.06
N VAL A 234 3.75 11.28 -4.37
CA VAL A 234 2.98 12.53 -4.19
C VAL A 234 2.55 12.72 -2.74
N MET A 235 2.03 11.66 -2.11
CA MET A 235 1.43 11.75 -0.77
C MET A 235 2.47 11.95 0.33
N HIS A 236 3.66 11.36 0.19
CA HIS A 236 4.74 11.41 1.17
C HIS A 236 6.13 11.20 0.50
N PRO A 237 6.69 12.24 -0.16
CA PRO A 237 7.96 12.14 -0.89
C PRO A 237 9.13 11.62 -0.05
N GLU A 238 9.22 12.01 1.23
CA GLU A 238 10.31 11.58 2.11
C GLU A 238 10.31 10.06 2.35
N GLN A 239 9.14 9.46 2.58
CA GLN A 239 8.97 8.02 2.76
C GLN A 239 9.26 7.28 1.44
N TYR A 240 8.83 7.81 0.31
CA TYR A 240 9.19 7.27 -1.00
C TYR A 240 10.71 7.17 -1.16
N TRP A 241 11.43 8.27 -0.89
CA TRP A 241 12.88 8.31 -1.01
C TRP A 241 13.57 7.43 0.03
N ALA A 242 13.02 7.32 1.24
CA ALA A 242 13.50 6.38 2.26
C ALA A 242 13.37 4.93 1.78
N GLY A 243 12.27 4.59 1.11
CA GLY A 243 12.09 3.32 0.41
C GLY A 243 13.21 3.07 -0.60
N LEU A 244 13.41 3.96 -1.57
CA LEU A 244 14.48 3.80 -2.56
C LEU A 244 15.88 3.64 -1.95
N ARG A 245 16.22 4.44 -0.93
CA ARG A 245 17.50 4.29 -0.21
C ARG A 245 17.63 2.92 0.46
N THR A 246 16.56 2.42 1.06
CA THR A 246 16.52 1.09 1.65
C THR A 246 16.83 0.02 0.62
N PHE A 247 16.29 0.15 -0.60
CA PHE A 247 16.55 -0.78 -1.69
C PHE A 247 17.98 -0.72 -2.22
N ALA A 248 18.58 0.47 -2.28
CA ALA A 248 20.01 0.60 -2.60
C ALA A 248 20.87 -0.15 -1.58
N THR A 249 20.62 0.04 -0.29
CA THR A 249 21.33 -0.67 0.78
C THR A 249 21.09 -2.18 0.75
N LEU A 250 19.86 -2.63 0.44
CA LEU A 250 19.56 -4.05 0.27
C LEU A 250 20.32 -4.67 -0.91
N ARG A 251 20.49 -3.93 -2.01
CA ARG A 251 21.28 -4.39 -3.16
C ARG A 251 22.76 -4.55 -2.79
N GLU A 252 23.37 -3.54 -2.21
CA GLU A 252 24.77 -3.59 -1.75
C GLU A 252 24.99 -4.75 -0.77
N LYS A 253 24.02 -4.98 0.12
CA LYS A 253 24.03 -6.11 1.04
C LYS A 253 23.89 -7.45 0.33
N ALA A 254 23.01 -7.55 -0.66
CA ALA A 254 22.81 -8.78 -1.42
C ALA A 254 24.06 -9.16 -2.22
N GLU A 255 24.76 -8.18 -2.78
CA GLU A 255 26.03 -8.37 -3.49
C GLU A 255 27.16 -8.75 -2.51
N SER A 256 27.36 -7.96 -1.46
CA SER A 256 28.47 -8.18 -0.50
C SER A 256 28.35 -9.47 0.31
N LYS A 257 27.14 -9.97 0.55
CA LYS A 257 26.88 -11.22 1.27
C LYS A 257 26.56 -12.40 0.35
N GLU A 258 26.70 -12.23 -0.97
CA GLU A 258 26.38 -13.24 -1.98
C GLU A 258 24.99 -13.89 -1.73
N LEU A 259 23.95 -13.06 -1.64
CA LEU A 259 22.56 -13.48 -1.41
C LEU A 259 21.81 -13.57 -2.75
N PRO A 260 21.89 -14.69 -3.49
CA PRO A 260 21.32 -14.79 -4.84
C PRO A 260 19.80 -14.61 -4.85
N GLN A 261 19.09 -15.14 -3.85
CA GLN A 261 17.64 -15.02 -3.77
C GLN A 261 17.18 -13.56 -3.63
N MET A 262 17.89 -12.76 -2.82
CA MET A 262 17.58 -11.34 -2.68
C MET A 262 17.90 -10.58 -3.96
N SER A 263 19.05 -10.86 -4.57
CA SER A 263 19.47 -10.27 -5.84
C SER A 263 18.47 -10.55 -6.98
N GLU A 264 17.97 -11.78 -7.08
CA GLU A 264 16.95 -12.18 -8.06
C GLU A 264 15.61 -11.49 -7.79
N THR A 265 15.16 -11.48 -6.53
CA THR A 265 13.89 -10.84 -6.15
C THR A 265 13.92 -9.33 -6.43
N LEU A 266 15.05 -8.65 -6.16
CA LEU A 266 15.25 -7.23 -6.42
C LEU A 266 15.18 -6.86 -7.91
N GLN A 267 15.42 -7.81 -8.82
CA GLN A 267 15.31 -7.56 -10.27
C GLN A 267 13.87 -7.31 -10.72
N TYR A 268 12.91 -7.95 -10.07
CA TYR A 268 11.50 -7.94 -10.47
C TYR A 268 10.60 -7.14 -9.52
N TRP A 269 11.10 -6.75 -8.36
CA TRP A 269 10.31 -5.99 -7.40
C TRP A 269 10.10 -4.55 -7.85
N ALA A 270 8.85 -4.17 -8.15
CA ALA A 270 8.51 -2.86 -8.72
C ALA A 270 7.91 -1.88 -7.70
N SER A 271 8.08 -2.11 -6.39
CA SER A 271 7.54 -1.26 -5.32
C SER A 271 8.64 -0.65 -4.46
N VAL A 272 8.45 0.57 -3.96
CA VAL A 272 9.33 1.16 -2.93
C VAL A 272 9.04 0.65 -1.52
N PHE A 273 7.93 -0.08 -1.34
CA PHE A 273 7.65 -0.84 -0.12
C PHE A 273 8.39 -2.18 -0.17
N ASN A 274 8.96 -2.62 0.95
CA ASN A 274 9.68 -3.90 1.05
C ASN A 274 8.75 -5.11 1.21
N SER A 275 7.44 -4.88 1.38
CA SER A 275 6.45 -5.92 1.64
C SER A 275 5.12 -5.60 0.96
N LEU A 276 4.40 -6.65 0.57
CA LEU A 276 3.05 -6.64 0.06
C LEU A 276 2.24 -7.74 0.76
N SER A 277 1.08 -7.37 1.30
CA SER A 277 0.12 -8.30 1.87
C SER A 277 -1.08 -8.44 0.93
N ILE A 278 -1.40 -9.67 0.55
CA ILE A 278 -2.56 -10.02 -0.26
C ILE A 278 -3.60 -10.63 0.69
N ILE A 279 -4.79 -10.04 0.73
CA ILE A 279 -5.87 -10.47 1.61
C ILE A 279 -7.12 -10.63 0.76
N SER A 280 -7.55 -11.87 0.57
CA SER A 280 -8.69 -12.23 -0.27
C SER A 280 -9.83 -12.75 0.59
N ASN A 281 -11.00 -12.12 0.46
CA ASN A 281 -12.27 -12.55 1.07
C ASN A 281 -12.22 -12.79 2.58
N ARG A 282 -11.40 -12.00 3.28
CA ARG A 282 -11.26 -12.02 4.73
C ARG A 282 -11.92 -10.79 5.35
N GLN A 283 -12.73 -10.99 6.37
CA GLN A 283 -13.06 -9.94 7.31
C GLN A 283 -11.89 -9.79 8.29
N THR A 284 -11.23 -8.64 8.25
CA THR A 284 -10.12 -8.39 9.18
C THR A 284 -10.69 -7.90 10.51
N PRO A 285 -10.44 -8.60 11.64
CA PRO A 285 -10.93 -8.17 12.95
C PRO A 285 -10.28 -6.84 13.37
N ASN A 286 -10.88 -6.19 14.37
CA ASN A 286 -10.32 -4.97 14.94
C ASN A 286 -8.90 -5.25 15.44
N HIS A 287 -7.94 -4.46 14.97
CA HIS A 287 -6.55 -4.55 15.36
C HIS A 287 -5.88 -3.18 15.20
N ARG A 288 -4.65 -3.09 15.68
CA ARG A 288 -3.76 -1.94 15.51
C ARG A 288 -2.38 -2.45 15.15
N ASP A 289 -1.82 -1.94 14.06
CA ASP A 289 -0.44 -2.21 13.69
C ASP A 289 0.48 -1.30 14.52
N HIS A 290 1.23 -1.90 15.42
CA HIS A 290 2.00 -1.22 16.48
C HIS A 290 3.49 -1.08 16.15
N LEU A 291 3.91 -1.53 14.97
CA LEU A 291 5.30 -1.50 14.52
C LEU A 291 5.56 -0.43 13.45
N SER A 292 4.53 0.35 13.08
CA SER A 292 4.70 1.45 12.13
C SER A 292 5.16 2.73 12.84
N ILE A 293 5.88 3.56 12.09
CA ILE A 293 6.26 4.91 12.50
C ILE A 293 5.08 5.83 12.18
N LEU A 294 4.76 6.75 13.10
CA LEU A 294 3.55 7.59 13.04
C LEU A 294 3.41 8.35 11.71
N GLU A 295 4.54 8.84 11.20
CA GLU A 295 4.60 9.66 9.99
C GLU A 295 4.49 8.83 8.71
N CYS A 296 4.68 7.50 8.77
CA CYS A 296 4.66 6.64 7.60
C CYS A 296 3.25 6.20 7.21
N PHE A 297 2.99 6.16 5.90
CA PHE A 297 1.80 5.59 5.32
C PHE A 297 1.99 4.13 4.92
N ASP A 298 0.95 3.33 5.17
CA ASP A 298 0.68 2.12 4.41
C ASP A 298 -0.30 2.43 3.27
N ILE A 299 -0.23 1.68 2.18
CA ILE A 299 -1.17 1.79 1.07
C ILE A 299 -2.03 0.53 0.99
N LEU A 300 -3.33 0.71 1.22
CA LEU A 300 -4.34 -0.33 1.00
C LEU A 300 -5.02 -0.12 -0.34
N THR A 301 -4.87 -1.10 -1.23
CA THR A 301 -5.54 -1.13 -2.54
C THR A 301 -6.59 -2.24 -2.55
N THR A 302 -7.78 -1.93 -3.06
CA THR A 302 -8.90 -2.88 -3.16
C THR A 302 -9.29 -3.10 -4.61
N MET A 303 -9.72 -4.31 -4.93
CA MET A 303 -10.17 -4.70 -6.28
C MET A 303 -11.21 -5.81 -6.22
N GLY A 304 -11.95 -5.98 -7.31
CA GLY A 304 -12.97 -7.01 -7.46
C GLY A 304 -14.40 -6.47 -7.30
N ASN A 305 -15.36 -7.37 -7.50
CA ASN A 305 -16.77 -7.02 -7.49
C ASN A 305 -17.34 -7.13 -6.07
N TYR A 306 -17.56 -6.00 -5.41
CA TYR A 306 -18.18 -5.93 -4.09
C TYR A 306 -19.14 -4.74 -4.00
N SER A 307 -20.27 -4.92 -3.31
CA SER A 307 -21.28 -3.87 -3.11
C SER A 307 -21.15 -3.16 -1.76
N ASN A 308 -20.55 -3.80 -0.75
CA ASN A 308 -20.60 -3.35 0.66
C ASN A 308 -19.24 -3.45 1.39
N ALA A 309 -18.12 -3.22 0.71
CA ALA A 309 -16.82 -3.14 1.39
C ALA A 309 -16.63 -1.76 2.06
N HIS A 310 -16.20 -1.73 3.31
CA HIS A 310 -15.87 -0.50 4.04
C HIS A 310 -14.69 -0.78 4.98
N ILE A 311 -13.85 0.24 5.20
CA ILE A 311 -12.88 0.24 6.29
C ILE A 311 -13.41 1.17 7.38
N ARG A 312 -13.47 0.65 8.60
CA ARG A 312 -13.87 1.42 9.77
C ARG A 312 -12.61 1.82 10.52
N LEU A 313 -12.33 3.11 10.55
CA LEU A 313 -11.31 3.68 11.41
C LEU A 313 -12.02 4.10 12.69
N LEU A 314 -12.15 3.18 13.65
CA LEU A 314 -13.00 3.37 14.83
C LEU A 314 -12.71 4.67 15.62
N ASP A 315 -11.49 5.20 15.53
CA ASP A 315 -11.06 6.43 16.21
C ASP A 315 -11.10 7.69 15.31
N MET A 316 -11.51 7.54 14.04
CA MET A 316 -11.50 8.59 13.02
C MET A 316 -12.77 8.63 12.12
N GLY A 317 -13.66 7.64 12.18
CA GLY A 317 -14.89 7.55 11.36
C GLY A 317 -14.91 6.38 10.35
N PHE A 318 -15.71 6.51 9.28
CA PHE A 318 -15.90 5.46 8.27
C PHE A 318 -15.41 5.91 6.89
N MET A 319 -14.58 5.09 6.24
CA MET A 319 -14.31 5.24 4.81
C MET A 319 -14.97 4.07 4.10
N LYS A 320 -15.92 4.34 3.20
CA LYS A 320 -16.58 3.29 2.43
C LYS A 320 -15.82 3.09 1.14
N TRP A 321 -15.48 1.85 0.81
CA TRP A 321 -14.91 1.56 -0.50
C TRP A 321 -16.05 1.44 -1.49
N LYS A 322 -15.94 2.12 -2.62
CA LYS A 322 -16.78 1.82 -3.78
C LYS A 322 -16.12 0.71 -4.57
N GLY A 323 -16.81 -0.42 -4.73
CA GLY A 323 -16.39 -1.46 -5.66
C GLY A 323 -16.83 -1.08 -7.06
N ILE A 324 -15.94 -1.21 -8.04
CA ILE A 324 -16.35 -1.21 -9.44
C ILE A 324 -16.82 -2.62 -9.74
N GLY A 325 -18.11 -2.78 -10.01
CA GLY A 325 -18.63 -4.02 -10.56
C GLY A 325 -17.99 -4.26 -11.92
N LEU A 326 -17.02 -5.17 -12.00
CA LEU A 326 -16.56 -5.76 -13.25
C LEU A 326 -17.67 -6.67 -13.81
N ARG A 327 -18.84 -6.09 -14.15
CA ARG A 327 -19.80 -6.79 -15.00
C ARG A 327 -19.36 -6.53 -16.43
N GLY A 328 -18.78 -7.55 -17.05
CA GLY A 328 -18.68 -7.60 -18.50
C GLY A 328 -20.07 -7.34 -19.08
N HIS A 329 -20.17 -6.33 -19.94
CA HIS A 329 -21.14 -6.40 -21.01
C HIS A 329 -20.69 -7.58 -21.88
N GLY A 330 -21.51 -8.63 -21.87
CA GLY A 330 -21.36 -9.72 -22.80
C GLY A 330 -21.38 -9.17 -24.22
N ILE A 331 -20.51 -9.72 -25.04
CA ILE A 331 -20.86 -10.10 -26.40
C ILE A 331 -20.73 -11.62 -26.44
#